data_AF-A0A166H188-F1
#
_entry.id   AF-A0A166H188-F1
#
_cell.length_a   1.000
_cell.length_b   1.000
_cell.length_c   1.000
_cell.angle_alpha   90.00
_cell.angle_beta   90.00
_cell.angle_gamma   90.00
#
_symmetry.space_group_name_H-M   'P 1'
#
loop_
_entity.id
_entity.type
_entity.pdbx_description
1 polymer ?
#
loop_
_entity_poly.entity_id
_entity_poly.type
_entity_poly.pdbx_seq_one_letter_code
_entity_poly.pdbx_strand_id
1 'polypeptide(L)'
;MTQSIAEKAIKDGLGTLKKAVAPWSPDVQAAFAKVDAAGKAIALQLAAAIFTVCVKQRAVPVRAKGEEESAVRWENVAASVLDGVLDYHDKDESDTAKLAISRAFYKNIALNFFSSSPSSAAFSIVLRQNVYTLLCYTATHHSDNQETLRQLITPRKMGQAIYACRDSLPQDELLNTLGTMIPRVRKGQPENRARALQLLRECFDQPGAHPAGAEIARLVESRLDRTDWSETVEKIGALLARDITLCVYVPPWNGSRNDD
;
A
#
# COMPACT_ATOMS: atom_id res chain seq x y z
N MET A 1 27.60 -4.58 13.77
CA MET A 1 26.24 -4.08 14.07
C MET A 1 26.24 -3.50 15.47
N THR A 2 26.42 -2.18 15.60
CA THR A 2 26.36 -1.47 16.87
C THR A 2 24.92 -1.16 17.19
N GLN A 3 24.34 -1.88 18.15
CA GLN A 3 23.05 -1.55 18.74
C GLN A 3 23.12 -0.09 19.22
N SER A 4 22.17 0.75 18.79
CA SER A 4 22.18 2.17 19.11
C SER A 4 22.19 2.37 20.63
N ILE A 5 22.99 3.32 21.13
CA ILE A 5 23.04 3.66 22.57
C ILE A 5 21.61 3.94 23.10
N ALA A 6 20.75 4.51 22.26
CA ALA A 6 19.34 4.74 22.60
C ALA A 6 18.53 3.45 22.71
N GLU A 7 18.69 2.50 21.79
CA GLU A 7 18.03 1.19 21.88
C GLU A 7 18.49 0.41 23.11
N LYS A 8 19.78 0.47 23.42
CA LYS A 8 20.33 -0.18 24.61
C LYS A 8 19.78 0.47 25.89
N ALA A 9 19.75 1.80 25.96
CA ALA A 9 19.20 2.52 27.11
C ALA A 9 17.70 2.28 27.32
N ILE A 10 16.91 2.22 26.23
CA ILE A 10 15.48 1.89 26.28
C ILE A 10 15.28 0.44 26.72
N LYS A 11 16.05 -0.50 26.18
CA LYS A 11 15.96 -1.93 26.50
C LYS A 11 16.41 -2.22 27.94
N ASP A 12 17.45 -1.55 28.41
CA ASP A 12 17.95 -1.65 29.78
C ASP A 12 16.99 -0.96 30.76
N GLY A 13 16.39 0.17 30.39
CA GLY A 13 15.34 0.84 31.17
C GLY A 13 14.08 -0.02 31.31
N LEU A 14 13.59 -0.60 30.21
CA LEU A 14 12.47 -1.55 30.20
C LEU A 14 12.81 -2.84 30.96
N GLY A 15 14.04 -3.33 30.86
CA GLY A 15 14.52 -4.50 31.58
C GLY A 15 14.60 -4.28 33.09
N THR A 16 15.01 -3.08 33.50
CA THR A 16 15.07 -2.68 34.92
C THR A 16 13.67 -2.47 35.48
N LEU A 17 12.77 -1.86 34.72
CA LEU A 17 11.34 -1.75 35.05
C LEU A 17 10.67 -3.11 35.17
N LYS A 18 11.01 -4.09 34.31
CA LYS A 18 10.52 -5.48 34.37
C LYS A 18 11.12 -6.30 35.52
N LYS A 19 12.35 -6.02 35.95
CA LYS A 19 13.01 -6.71 37.07
C LYS A 19 12.63 -6.14 38.44
N ALA A 20 12.19 -4.88 38.51
CA ALA A 20 11.66 -4.27 39.73
C ALA A 20 10.22 -4.74 40.07
N VAL A 21 9.66 -5.68 39.30
CA VAL A 21 8.26 -6.14 39.39
C VAL A 21 8.14 -7.31 40.38
N ALA A 22 7.89 -6.98 41.66
CA ALA A 22 6.86 -7.73 42.40
C ALA A 22 5.52 -7.53 41.66
N PRO A 23 4.55 -8.48 41.68
CA PRO A 23 3.44 -8.43 40.74
C PRO A 23 2.69 -7.10 40.90
N TRP A 24 2.79 -6.25 39.87
CA TRP A 24 2.05 -5.00 39.82
C TRP A 24 0.58 -5.31 40.07
N SER A 25 -0.08 -4.49 40.88
CA SER A 25 -1.52 -4.62 41.04
C SER A 25 -2.21 -4.50 39.68
N PRO A 26 -3.38 -5.13 39.50
CA PRO A 26 -4.15 -5.01 38.26
C PRO A 26 -4.34 -3.55 37.81
N ASP A 27 -4.48 -2.62 38.75
CA ASP A 27 -4.63 -1.18 38.47
C ASP A 27 -3.39 -0.56 37.82
N VAL A 28 -2.19 -0.91 38.31
CA VAL A 28 -0.92 -0.41 37.75
C VAL A 28 -0.69 -0.98 36.35
N GLN A 29 -1.01 -2.26 36.14
CA GLN A 29 -0.93 -2.88 34.81
C GLN A 29 -1.90 -2.20 33.83
N ALA A 30 -3.13 -1.93 34.26
CA ALA A 30 -4.12 -1.24 33.46
C ALA A 30 -3.71 0.21 33.13
N ALA A 31 -3.11 0.93 34.07
CA ALA A 31 -2.58 2.28 33.84
C ALA A 31 -1.43 2.27 32.83
N PHE A 32 -0.49 1.32 32.97
CA PHE A 32 0.65 1.21 32.05
C PHE A 32 0.19 0.83 30.64
N ALA A 33 -0.78 -0.07 30.50
CA ALA A 33 -1.35 -0.42 29.20
C ALA A 33 -1.96 0.79 28.47
N LYS A 34 -2.60 1.72 29.20
CA LYS A 34 -3.12 2.98 28.63
C LYS A 34 -2.00 3.89 28.15
N VAL A 35 -0.91 4.01 28.92
CA VAL A 35 0.25 4.83 28.54
C VAL A 35 0.96 4.24 27.31
N ASP A 36 1.15 2.91 27.28
CA ASP A 36 1.72 2.21 26.12
C ASP A 36 0.88 2.42 24.85
N ALA A 37 -0.44 2.24 24.95
CA ALA A 37 -1.36 2.46 23.83
C ALA A 37 -1.32 3.92 23.32
N ALA A 38 -1.31 4.90 24.24
CA ALA A 38 -1.20 6.32 23.88
C ALA A 38 0.15 6.63 23.21
N GLY A 39 1.25 6.06 23.71
CA GLY A 39 2.58 6.19 23.12
C GLY A 39 2.64 5.67 21.69
N LYS A 40 2.09 4.48 21.44
CA LYS A 40 1.99 3.88 20.09
C LYS A 40 1.17 4.74 19.14
N ALA A 41 0.02 5.26 19.59
CA ALA A 41 -0.80 6.17 18.80
C ALA A 41 -0.03 7.46 18.42
N ILE A 42 0.67 8.09 19.36
CA ILE A 42 1.49 9.29 19.10
C ILE A 42 2.60 8.97 18.11
N ALA A 43 3.29 7.84 18.27
CA ALA A 43 4.35 7.41 17.36
C ALA A 43 3.83 7.20 15.93
N LEU A 44 2.66 6.57 15.76
CA LEU A 44 2.02 6.39 14.45
C LEU A 44 1.62 7.74 13.82
N GLN A 45 1.09 8.68 14.61
CA GLN A 45 0.75 10.02 14.09
C GLN A 45 2.00 10.80 13.67
N LEU A 46 3.09 10.72 14.44
CA LEU A 46 4.37 11.30 14.06
C LEU A 46 4.92 10.68 12.78
N ALA A 47 4.89 9.35 12.66
CA ALA A 47 5.31 8.64 11.46
C ALA A 47 4.48 9.07 10.24
N ALA A 48 3.15 9.16 10.37
CA ALA A 48 2.27 9.63 9.31
C ALA A 48 2.55 11.10 8.92
N ALA A 49 2.87 11.95 9.88
CA ALA A 49 3.26 13.34 9.63
C ALA A 49 4.59 13.42 8.85
N ILE A 50 5.61 12.67 9.26
CA ILE A 50 6.90 12.59 8.56
C ILE A 50 6.70 12.08 7.14
N PHE A 51 5.97 10.98 6.97
CA PHE A 51 5.61 10.43 5.66
C PHE A 51 4.94 11.49 4.77
N THR A 52 3.96 12.23 5.32
CA THR A 52 3.25 13.27 4.58
C THR A 52 4.17 14.42 4.16
N VAL A 53 5.07 14.87 5.03
CA VAL A 53 6.06 15.89 4.70
C VAL A 53 6.97 15.38 3.58
N CYS A 54 7.50 14.16 3.71
CA CYS A 54 8.42 13.58 2.73
C CYS A 54 7.77 13.42 1.36
N VAL A 55 6.55 12.87 1.29
CA VAL A 55 5.85 12.65 0.01
C VAL A 55 5.32 13.94 -0.58
N LYS A 56 4.41 14.62 0.14
CA LYS A 56 3.62 15.72 -0.41
C LYS A 56 4.37 17.04 -0.45
N GLN A 57 5.17 17.34 0.57
CA GLN A 57 5.83 18.65 0.70
C GLN A 57 7.25 18.66 0.14
N ARG A 58 7.88 17.49 -0.04
CA ARG A 58 9.26 17.37 -0.51
C ARG A 58 9.37 16.65 -1.84
N ALA A 59 9.08 15.35 -1.90
CA ALA A 59 9.28 14.54 -3.10
C ALA A 59 8.50 15.06 -4.30
N VAL A 60 7.18 15.28 -4.16
CA VAL A 60 6.33 15.76 -5.26
C VAL A 60 6.78 17.13 -5.80
N PRO A 61 6.97 18.19 -4.97
CA PRO A 61 7.43 19.49 -5.48
C PRO A 61 8.83 19.48 -6.09
N VAL A 62 9.76 18.69 -5.54
CA VAL A 62 11.13 18.57 -6.05
C VAL A 62 11.13 17.86 -7.41
N ARG A 63 10.35 16.79 -7.54
CA ARG A 63 10.12 16.09 -8.82
C ARG A 63 9.51 17.00 -9.87
N ALA A 64 8.54 17.84 -9.51
CA ALA A 64 7.94 18.80 -10.42
C ALA A 64 8.93 19.85 -10.97
N LYS A 65 10.08 20.04 -10.32
CA LYS A 65 11.19 20.89 -10.79
C LYS A 65 12.21 20.13 -11.65
N GLY A 66 12.02 18.84 -11.88
CA GLY A 66 12.96 17.97 -12.61
C GLY A 66 14.14 17.46 -11.76
N GLU A 67 14.14 17.67 -10.45
CA GLU A 67 15.21 17.26 -9.54
C GLU A 67 15.03 15.81 -9.04
N GLU A 68 15.08 14.84 -9.96
CA GLU A 68 14.70 13.44 -9.68
C GLU A 68 15.50 12.80 -8.53
N GLU A 69 16.82 12.96 -8.49
CA GLU A 69 17.65 12.38 -7.43
C GLU A 69 17.27 12.91 -6.03
N SER A 70 16.98 14.21 -5.95
CA SER A 70 16.55 14.84 -4.70
C SER A 70 15.16 14.33 -4.28
N ALA A 71 14.25 14.09 -5.22
CA ALA A 71 12.94 13.50 -4.93
C ALA A 71 13.10 12.07 -4.38
N VAL A 72 13.92 11.25 -5.02
CA VAL A 72 14.20 9.86 -4.59
C VAL A 72 14.76 9.81 -3.16
N ARG A 73 15.61 10.76 -2.75
CA ARG A 73 16.10 10.81 -1.36
C ARG A 73 14.97 10.99 -0.34
N TRP A 74 13.98 11.84 -0.64
CA TRP A 74 12.81 12.01 0.23
C TRP A 74 11.90 10.80 0.23
N GLU A 75 11.77 10.13 -0.91
CA GLU A 75 11.01 8.88 -1.03
C GLU A 75 11.65 7.76 -0.22
N ASN A 76 12.98 7.66 -0.20
CA ASN A 76 13.70 6.68 0.64
C ASN A 76 13.42 6.91 2.13
N VAL A 77 13.39 8.17 2.58
CA VAL A 77 12.99 8.49 3.97
C VAL A 77 11.54 8.06 4.23
N ALA A 78 10.63 8.34 3.31
CA ALA A 78 9.23 7.91 3.43
C ALA A 78 9.10 6.37 3.47
N ALA A 79 9.87 5.67 2.63
CA ALA A 79 9.90 4.21 2.58
C ALA A 79 10.39 3.62 3.90
N SER A 80 11.50 4.12 4.46
CA SER A 80 12.02 3.69 5.77
C SER A 80 11.05 3.95 6.92
N VAL A 81 10.26 5.03 6.85
CA VAL A 81 9.19 5.27 7.83
C VAL A 81 8.11 4.20 7.72
N LEU A 82 7.70 3.82 6.50
CA LEU A 82 6.72 2.75 6.30
C LEU A 82 7.27 1.37 6.68
N ASP A 83 8.55 1.09 6.43
CA ASP A 83 9.20 -0.15 6.90
C ASP A 83 9.07 -0.29 8.42
N GLY A 84 9.33 0.78 9.17
CA GLY A 84 9.15 0.78 10.63
C GLY A 84 7.69 0.58 11.07
N VAL A 85 6.72 1.00 10.26
CA VAL A 85 5.28 0.76 10.52
C VAL A 85 4.89 -0.68 10.18
N LEU A 86 5.46 -1.25 9.11
CA LEU A 86 5.30 -2.66 8.76
C LEU A 86 5.91 -3.56 9.85
N ASP A 87 7.13 -3.25 10.31
CA ASP A 87 7.76 -3.93 11.45
C ASP A 87 6.93 -3.86 12.74
N TYR A 88 6.20 -2.77 12.94
CA TYR A 88 5.28 -2.62 14.06
C TYR A 88 4.03 -3.51 13.87
N HIS A 89 3.46 -3.54 12.68
CA HIS A 89 2.34 -4.42 12.33
C HIS A 89 2.70 -5.90 12.48
N ASP A 90 3.87 -6.32 12.02
CA ASP A 90 4.31 -7.73 12.10
C ASP A 90 4.52 -8.19 13.55
N LYS A 91 4.79 -7.25 14.47
CA LYS A 91 4.88 -7.53 15.91
C LYS A 91 3.51 -7.50 16.61
N ASP A 92 2.52 -6.83 16.03
CA ASP A 92 1.17 -6.65 16.57
C ASP A 92 0.14 -6.62 15.45
N GLU A 93 -0.31 -7.81 15.02
CA GLU A 93 -1.32 -7.98 13.96
C GLU A 93 -2.77 -7.78 14.46
N SER A 94 -2.95 -7.25 15.68
CA SER A 94 -4.27 -7.07 16.26
C SER A 94 -5.13 -6.08 15.47
N ASP A 95 -6.45 -6.25 15.54
CA ASP A 95 -7.39 -5.32 14.91
C ASP A 95 -7.21 -3.89 15.42
N THR A 96 -6.80 -3.72 16.68
CA THR A 96 -6.53 -2.39 17.25
C THR A 96 -5.32 -1.73 16.58
N ALA A 97 -4.23 -2.46 16.36
CA ALA A 97 -3.06 -1.95 15.66
C ALA A 97 -3.36 -1.63 14.19
N LYS A 98 -4.04 -2.56 13.48
CA LYS A 98 -4.50 -2.35 12.10
C LYS A 98 -5.38 -1.11 11.95
N LEU A 99 -6.33 -0.90 12.87
CA LEU A 99 -7.19 0.28 12.88
C LEU A 99 -6.44 1.57 13.20
N ALA A 100 -5.46 1.52 14.10
CA ALA A 100 -4.64 2.68 14.43
C ALA A 100 -3.77 3.12 13.24
N ILE A 101 -3.17 2.16 12.54
CA ILE A 101 -2.39 2.39 11.32
C ILE A 101 -3.27 2.97 10.22
N SER A 102 -4.44 2.37 9.95
CA SER A 102 -5.33 2.83 8.88
C SER A 102 -5.79 4.27 9.09
N ARG A 103 -6.18 4.63 10.32
CA ARG A 103 -6.55 5.99 10.70
C ARG A 103 -5.43 7.01 10.49
N ALA A 104 -4.18 6.62 10.70
CA ALA A 104 -3.03 7.50 10.53
C ALA A 104 -2.63 7.66 9.05
N PHE A 105 -2.64 6.59 8.25
CA PHE A 105 -1.99 6.57 6.94
C PHE A 105 -2.95 6.59 5.74
N TYR A 106 -4.11 5.95 5.79
CA TYR A 106 -4.91 5.66 4.59
C TYR A 106 -5.29 6.90 3.80
N LYS A 107 -5.72 7.97 4.47
CA LYS A 107 -6.14 9.22 3.79
C LYS A 107 -4.99 9.83 3.00
N ASN A 108 -3.79 9.88 3.58
CA ASN A 108 -2.61 10.43 2.92
C ASN A 108 -2.14 9.53 1.78
N ILE A 109 -2.16 8.21 1.97
CA ILE A 109 -1.82 7.25 0.91
C ILE A 109 -2.80 7.39 -0.27
N ALA A 110 -4.11 7.34 -0.01
CA ALA A 110 -5.14 7.45 -1.05
C ALA A 110 -5.02 8.76 -1.85
N LEU A 111 -4.70 9.87 -1.19
CA LEU A 111 -4.53 11.16 -1.84
C LEU A 111 -3.33 11.21 -2.80
N ASN A 112 -2.20 10.59 -2.45
CA ASN A 112 -0.96 10.74 -3.21
C ASN A 112 -0.73 9.60 -4.21
N PHE A 113 -1.09 8.36 -3.86
CA PHE A 113 -0.80 7.16 -4.66
C PHE A 113 -1.96 6.73 -5.56
N PHE A 114 -3.17 7.25 -5.33
CA PHE A 114 -4.38 6.96 -6.11
C PHE A 114 -5.02 8.23 -6.67
N SER A 115 -4.23 9.29 -6.85
CA SER A 115 -4.66 10.47 -7.60
C SER A 115 -4.70 10.15 -9.10
N SER A 116 -5.57 10.81 -9.86
CA SER A 116 -5.66 10.65 -11.32
C SER A 116 -4.49 11.29 -12.08
N SER A 117 -3.46 11.75 -11.37
CA SER A 117 -2.24 12.30 -11.96
C SER A 117 -1.27 11.16 -12.33
N PRO A 118 -0.54 11.25 -13.45
CA PRO A 118 0.57 10.34 -13.79
C PRO A 118 1.64 10.23 -12.68
N SER A 119 1.64 11.18 -11.73
CA SER A 119 2.56 11.27 -10.60
C SER A 119 2.58 10.03 -9.68
N SER A 120 1.53 9.21 -9.63
CA SER A 120 1.51 8.04 -8.74
C SER A 120 2.49 6.95 -9.17
N ALA A 121 2.62 6.72 -10.47
CA ALA A 121 3.60 5.78 -11.03
C ALA A 121 5.04 6.33 -11.00
N ALA A 122 5.19 7.65 -10.80
CA ALA A 122 6.50 8.29 -10.77
C ALA A 122 7.28 8.01 -9.48
N PHE A 123 6.60 7.67 -8.38
CA PHE A 123 7.28 7.28 -7.13
C PHE A 123 8.13 6.01 -7.35
N SER A 124 9.24 5.94 -6.61
CA SER A 124 10.14 4.79 -6.57
C SER A 124 9.39 3.48 -6.28
N ILE A 125 9.93 2.40 -6.85
CA ILE A 125 9.38 1.05 -6.72
C ILE A 125 9.24 0.66 -5.25
N VAL A 126 10.28 0.92 -4.44
CA VAL A 126 10.32 0.58 -3.01
C VAL A 126 9.21 1.29 -2.24
N LEU A 127 9.05 2.61 -2.45
CA LEU A 127 8.01 3.37 -1.77
C LEU A 127 6.61 2.88 -2.15
N ARG A 128 6.37 2.63 -3.44
CA ARG A 128 5.10 2.07 -3.92
C ARG A 128 4.81 0.71 -3.30
N GLN A 129 5.80 -0.19 -3.29
CA GLN A 129 5.67 -1.52 -2.70
C GLN A 129 5.29 -1.43 -1.22
N ASN A 130 6.02 -0.66 -0.41
CA ASN A 130 5.73 -0.50 1.02
C ASN A 130 4.33 0.08 1.27
N VAL A 131 3.92 1.05 0.47
CA VAL A 131 2.57 1.63 0.54
C VAL A 131 1.52 0.56 0.31
N TYR A 132 1.62 -0.19 -0.79
CA TYR A 132 0.61 -1.18 -1.16
C TYR A 132 0.61 -2.38 -0.21
N THR A 133 1.78 -2.86 0.24
CA THR A 133 1.88 -3.88 1.28
C THR A 133 1.21 -3.43 2.58
N LEU A 134 1.43 -2.18 3.03
CA LEU A 134 0.79 -1.65 4.23
C LEU A 134 -0.74 -1.65 4.11
N LEU A 135 -1.29 -1.20 2.97
CA LEU A 135 -2.73 -1.22 2.71
C LEU A 135 -3.28 -2.66 2.73
N CYS A 136 -2.59 -3.58 2.06
CA CYS A 136 -2.96 -4.99 1.99
C CYS A 136 -3.00 -5.64 3.38
N TYR A 137 -1.93 -5.53 4.15
CA TYR A 137 -1.79 -6.22 5.44
C TYR A 137 -2.77 -5.69 6.48
N THR A 138 -2.94 -4.36 6.53
CA THR A 138 -3.86 -3.74 7.50
C THR A 138 -5.33 -3.90 7.12
N ALA A 139 -5.67 -4.14 5.85
CA ALA A 139 -7.03 -4.47 5.42
C ALA A 139 -7.33 -5.98 5.48
N THR A 140 -6.31 -6.83 5.44
CA THR A 140 -6.47 -8.28 5.44
C THR A 140 -7.13 -8.76 6.74
N HIS A 141 -8.27 -9.44 6.58
CA HIS A 141 -9.17 -9.89 7.65
C HIS A 141 -9.80 -8.78 8.53
N HIS A 142 -9.72 -7.51 8.15
CA HIS A 142 -10.27 -6.39 8.94
C HIS A 142 -11.37 -5.63 8.17
N SER A 143 -12.64 -5.91 8.46
CA SER A 143 -13.80 -5.40 7.70
C SER A 143 -13.84 -3.86 7.59
N ASP A 144 -13.55 -3.16 8.69
CA ASP A 144 -13.67 -1.70 8.73
C ASP A 144 -12.59 -1.03 7.89
N ASN A 145 -11.38 -1.60 7.88
CA ASN A 145 -10.28 -1.12 7.03
C ASN A 145 -10.56 -1.41 5.56
N GLN A 146 -11.13 -2.58 5.22
CA GLN A 146 -11.55 -2.88 3.86
C GLN A 146 -12.61 -1.89 3.36
N GLU A 147 -13.58 -1.55 4.22
CA GLU A 147 -14.61 -0.56 3.90
C GLU A 147 -14.03 0.84 3.76
N THR A 148 -13.14 1.23 4.66
CA THR A 148 -12.43 2.51 4.60
C THR A 148 -11.63 2.63 3.30
N LEU A 149 -10.94 1.57 2.85
CA LEU A 149 -10.25 1.56 1.56
C LEU A 149 -11.22 1.76 0.39
N ARG A 150 -12.36 1.06 0.38
CA ARG A 150 -13.38 1.24 -0.68
C ARG A 150 -13.94 2.66 -0.74
N GLN A 151 -14.01 3.35 0.40
CA GLN A 151 -14.46 4.75 0.46
C GLN A 151 -13.39 5.74 0.00
N LEU A 152 -12.12 5.52 0.36
CA LEU A 152 -11.01 6.42 0.04
C LEU A 152 -10.47 6.21 -1.38
N ILE A 153 -10.45 4.96 -1.85
CA ILE A 153 -9.92 4.54 -3.13
C ILE A 153 -11.07 3.97 -3.95
N THR A 154 -11.60 4.80 -4.85
CA THR A 154 -12.67 4.34 -5.75
C THR A 154 -12.15 3.21 -6.64
N PRO A 155 -12.99 2.26 -7.06
CA PRO A 155 -12.55 1.16 -7.91
C PRO A 155 -11.88 1.66 -9.19
N ARG A 156 -12.37 2.76 -9.75
CA ARG A 156 -11.76 3.45 -10.90
C ARG A 156 -10.30 3.85 -10.63
N LYS A 157 -10.03 4.47 -9.49
CA LYS A 157 -8.66 4.90 -9.11
C LYS A 157 -7.75 3.70 -8.87
N MET A 158 -8.28 2.62 -8.29
CA MET A 158 -7.53 1.37 -8.12
C MET A 158 -7.12 0.79 -9.49
N GLY A 159 -8.04 0.70 -10.44
CA GLY A 159 -7.75 0.24 -11.80
C GLY A 159 -6.72 1.11 -12.52
N GLN A 160 -6.85 2.44 -12.40
CA GLN A 160 -5.87 3.37 -12.95
C GLN A 160 -4.47 3.15 -12.36
N ALA A 161 -4.36 2.93 -11.05
CA ALA A 161 -3.09 2.64 -10.40
C ALA A 161 -2.50 1.30 -10.88
N ILE A 162 -3.31 0.25 -11.02
CA ILE A 162 -2.89 -1.06 -11.53
C ILE A 162 -2.35 -0.93 -12.97
N TYR A 163 -3.07 -0.22 -13.85
CA TYR A 163 -2.65 -0.04 -15.24
C TYR A 163 -1.42 0.86 -15.41
N ALA A 164 -1.24 1.84 -14.53
CA ALA A 164 -0.08 2.72 -14.54
C ALA A 164 1.17 2.04 -13.94
N CYS A 165 1.00 1.05 -13.06
CA CYS A 165 2.08 0.32 -12.44
C CYS A 165 2.71 -0.67 -13.43
N ARG A 166 3.95 -0.40 -13.86
CA ARG A 166 4.69 -1.26 -14.81
C ARG A 166 5.64 -2.24 -14.14
N ASP A 167 5.94 -2.03 -12.87
CA ASP A 167 6.84 -2.87 -12.10
C ASP A 167 6.05 -4.00 -11.42
N SER A 168 6.52 -5.25 -11.59
CA SER A 168 5.82 -6.44 -11.11
C SER A 168 5.59 -6.42 -9.61
N LEU A 169 6.61 -6.10 -8.81
CA LEU A 169 6.52 -6.14 -7.34
C LEU A 169 5.41 -5.23 -6.76
N PRO A 170 5.39 -3.91 -7.01
CA PRO A 170 4.28 -3.08 -6.54
C PRO A 170 2.95 -3.38 -7.25
N GLN A 171 2.96 -3.93 -8.47
CA GLN A 171 1.74 -4.34 -9.14
C GLN A 171 1.09 -5.55 -8.44
N ASP A 172 1.87 -6.54 -8.02
CA ASP A 172 1.37 -7.69 -7.26
C ASP A 172 0.76 -7.24 -5.92
N GLU A 173 1.41 -6.32 -5.22
CA GLU A 173 0.89 -5.75 -3.97
C GLU A 173 -0.40 -4.93 -4.17
N LEU A 174 -0.51 -4.19 -5.28
CA LEU A 174 -1.78 -3.52 -5.67
C LEU A 174 -2.89 -4.53 -5.92
N LEU A 175 -2.61 -5.61 -6.64
CA LEU A 175 -3.58 -6.67 -6.94
C LEU A 175 -3.98 -7.42 -5.67
N ASN A 176 -3.05 -7.68 -4.75
CA ASN A 176 -3.37 -8.21 -3.42
C ASN A 176 -4.25 -7.24 -2.62
N THR A 177 -3.94 -5.95 -2.62
CA THR A 177 -4.78 -4.91 -2.00
C THR A 177 -6.18 -4.90 -2.59
N LEU A 178 -6.34 -4.95 -3.92
CA LEU A 178 -7.62 -5.08 -4.59
C LEU A 178 -8.38 -6.33 -4.10
N GLY A 179 -7.69 -7.47 -3.97
CA GLY A 179 -8.26 -8.70 -3.41
C GLY A 179 -8.91 -8.50 -2.04
N THR A 180 -8.28 -7.73 -1.15
CA THR A 180 -8.84 -7.39 0.17
C THR A 180 -10.07 -6.49 0.10
N MET A 181 -10.17 -5.65 -0.96
CA MET A 181 -11.28 -4.73 -1.15
C MET A 181 -12.51 -5.40 -1.76
N ILE A 182 -12.36 -6.53 -2.44
CA ILE A 182 -13.47 -7.26 -3.05
C ILE A 182 -14.37 -7.84 -1.94
N PRO A 183 -15.69 -7.54 -1.94
CA PRO A 183 -16.63 -8.16 -1.01
C PRO A 183 -16.59 -9.69 -1.08
N ARG A 184 -16.49 -10.35 0.07
CA ARG A 184 -16.46 -11.81 0.14
C ARG A 184 -17.77 -12.40 -0.38
N VAL A 185 -17.69 -13.23 -1.41
CA VAL A 185 -18.85 -13.91 -1.99
C VAL A 185 -18.99 -15.28 -1.36
N ARG A 186 -20.05 -15.48 -0.56
CA ARG A 186 -20.44 -16.80 -0.03
C ARG A 186 -21.73 -17.29 -0.69
N LYS A 187 -21.97 -18.60 -0.65
CA LYS A 187 -23.25 -19.18 -1.08
C LYS A 187 -24.39 -18.48 -0.31
N GLY A 188 -25.39 -18.01 -1.04
CA GLY A 188 -26.56 -17.31 -0.47
C GLY A 188 -26.41 -15.80 -0.27
N GLN A 189 -25.33 -15.16 -0.75
CA GLN A 189 -25.13 -13.70 -0.68
C GLN A 189 -25.09 -13.05 -2.08
N PRO A 190 -26.22 -13.01 -2.82
CA PRO A 190 -26.27 -12.42 -4.16
C PRO A 190 -25.88 -10.94 -4.19
N GLU A 191 -26.15 -10.19 -3.11
CA GLU A 191 -25.79 -8.79 -2.95
C GLU A 191 -24.26 -8.57 -2.90
N ASN A 192 -23.53 -9.43 -2.18
CA ASN A 192 -22.07 -9.34 -2.13
C ASN A 192 -21.46 -9.67 -3.49
N ARG A 193 -22.03 -10.64 -4.21
CA ARG A 193 -21.64 -10.94 -5.58
C ARG A 193 -21.86 -9.74 -6.48
N ALA A 194 -23.05 -9.13 -6.46
CA ALA A 194 -23.36 -7.95 -7.28
C ALA A 194 -22.40 -6.78 -6.99
N ARG A 195 -22.09 -6.51 -5.71
CA ARG A 195 -21.12 -5.48 -5.30
C ARG A 195 -19.70 -5.78 -5.79
N ALA A 196 -19.27 -7.04 -5.70
CA ALA A 196 -17.97 -7.47 -6.21
C ALA A 196 -17.87 -7.30 -7.74
N LEU A 197 -18.89 -7.72 -8.49
CA LEU A 197 -18.95 -7.54 -9.94
C LEU A 197 -18.91 -6.05 -10.33
N GLN A 198 -19.68 -5.21 -9.64
CA GLN A 198 -19.67 -3.76 -9.88
C GLN A 198 -18.29 -3.17 -9.65
N LEU A 199 -17.65 -3.49 -8.52
CA LEU A 199 -16.29 -3.02 -8.21
C LEU A 199 -15.29 -3.43 -9.30
N LEU A 200 -15.34 -4.68 -9.75
CA LEU A 200 -14.41 -5.19 -10.77
C LEU A 200 -14.61 -4.53 -12.14
N ARG A 201 -15.85 -4.28 -12.55
CA ARG A 201 -16.16 -3.56 -13.79
C ARG A 201 -15.68 -2.12 -13.73
N GLU A 202 -15.96 -1.41 -12.64
CA GLU A 202 -15.47 -0.04 -12.45
C GLU A 202 -13.94 0.03 -12.38
N CYS A 203 -13.29 -1.03 -11.87
CA CYS A 203 -11.84 -1.15 -11.82
C CYS A 203 -11.24 -1.41 -13.20
N PHE A 204 -11.69 -2.44 -13.93
CA PHE A 204 -11.01 -2.92 -15.13
C PHE A 204 -11.68 -2.52 -16.46
N ASP A 205 -13.00 -2.37 -16.50
CA ASP A 205 -13.77 -2.07 -17.72
C ASP A 205 -14.00 -0.55 -17.89
N GLN A 206 -12.90 0.20 -17.85
CA GLN A 206 -12.92 1.65 -18.00
C GLN A 206 -12.74 2.03 -19.48
N PRO A 207 -13.54 2.99 -20.02
CA PRO A 207 -13.35 3.48 -21.38
C PRO A 207 -11.93 4.03 -21.61
N GLY A 208 -11.26 3.57 -22.66
CA GLY A 208 -9.89 3.99 -22.99
C GLY A 208 -8.80 3.44 -22.06
N ALA A 209 -9.12 2.47 -21.22
CA ALA A 209 -8.13 1.76 -20.41
C ALA A 209 -7.47 0.59 -21.17
N HIS A 210 -6.79 -0.29 -20.44
CA HIS A 210 -6.03 -1.39 -21.00
C HIS A 210 -6.91 -2.35 -21.84
N PRO A 211 -6.47 -2.79 -23.04
CA PRO A 211 -7.23 -3.72 -23.89
C PRO A 211 -7.65 -5.02 -23.18
N ALA A 212 -6.78 -5.53 -22.30
CA ALA A 212 -7.07 -6.72 -21.49
C ALA A 212 -8.11 -6.49 -20.36
N GLY A 213 -8.61 -5.27 -20.13
CA GLY A 213 -9.48 -4.96 -18.99
C GLY A 213 -10.74 -5.83 -18.91
N ALA A 214 -11.43 -6.03 -20.03
CA ALA A 214 -12.61 -6.90 -20.09
C ALA A 214 -12.29 -8.39 -19.91
N GLU A 215 -11.08 -8.83 -20.29
CA GLU A 215 -10.60 -10.21 -20.07
C GLU A 215 -10.24 -10.41 -18.59
N ILE A 216 -9.56 -9.45 -17.98
CA ILE A 216 -9.22 -9.42 -16.55
C ILE A 216 -10.48 -9.45 -15.70
N ALA A 217 -11.47 -8.59 -16.01
CA ALA A 217 -12.75 -8.57 -15.30
C ALA A 217 -13.39 -9.98 -15.32
N ARG A 218 -13.57 -10.57 -16.50
CA ARG A 218 -14.14 -11.93 -16.65
C ARG A 218 -13.34 -13.00 -15.89
N LEU A 219 -12.02 -12.93 -15.92
CA LEU A 219 -11.14 -13.83 -15.17
C LEU A 219 -11.43 -13.74 -13.66
N VAL A 220 -11.48 -12.53 -13.10
CA VAL A 220 -11.74 -12.35 -11.66
C VAL A 220 -13.17 -12.74 -11.30
N GLU A 221 -14.16 -12.36 -12.12
CA GLU A 221 -15.57 -12.73 -11.94
C GLU A 221 -15.74 -14.26 -11.86
N SER A 222 -15.00 -15.02 -12.68
CA SER A 222 -15.03 -16.50 -12.67
C SER A 222 -14.40 -17.16 -11.44
N ARG A 223 -13.71 -16.38 -10.60
CA ARG A 223 -12.94 -16.86 -9.45
C ARG A 223 -13.41 -16.29 -8.11
N LEU A 224 -14.50 -15.52 -8.09
CA LEU A 224 -15.03 -14.90 -6.87
C LEU A 224 -15.40 -15.89 -5.75
N ASP A 225 -15.67 -17.15 -6.09
CA ASP A 225 -16.01 -18.23 -5.16
C ASP A 225 -14.80 -19.08 -4.74
N ARG A 226 -13.60 -18.81 -5.30
CA ARG A 226 -12.37 -19.55 -5.03
C ARG A 226 -11.58 -18.88 -3.91
N THR A 227 -10.81 -19.67 -3.18
CA THR A 227 -9.94 -19.18 -2.08
C THR A 227 -8.56 -18.73 -2.54
N ASP A 228 -8.16 -19.08 -3.77
CA ASP A 228 -6.80 -18.83 -4.26
C ASP A 228 -6.71 -17.51 -5.06
N TRP A 229 -6.55 -16.42 -4.32
CA TRP A 229 -6.30 -15.10 -4.91
C TRP A 229 -4.93 -15.03 -5.59
N SER A 230 -3.92 -15.76 -5.09
CA SER A 230 -2.56 -15.71 -5.61
C SER A 230 -2.47 -16.20 -7.07
N GLU A 231 -3.12 -17.32 -7.39
CA GLU A 231 -3.22 -17.80 -8.79
C GLU A 231 -3.94 -16.77 -9.69
N THR A 232 -4.87 -16.00 -9.12
CA THR A 232 -5.60 -14.96 -9.85
C THR A 232 -4.70 -13.76 -10.15
N VAL A 233 -3.89 -13.32 -9.17
CA VAL A 233 -2.90 -12.24 -9.33
C VAL A 233 -1.91 -12.57 -10.44
N GLU A 234 -1.32 -13.77 -10.44
CA GLU A 234 -0.37 -14.21 -11.46
C GLU A 234 -0.97 -14.14 -12.87
N LYS A 235 -2.22 -14.59 -13.03
CA LYS A 235 -2.92 -14.55 -14.32
C LYS A 235 -3.24 -13.13 -14.77
N ILE A 236 -3.61 -12.24 -13.86
CA ILE A 236 -3.81 -10.82 -14.17
C ILE A 236 -2.47 -10.20 -14.61
N GLY A 237 -1.39 -10.43 -13.88
CA GLY A 237 -0.05 -9.96 -14.23
C GLY A 237 0.37 -10.41 -15.64
N ALA A 238 0.14 -11.69 -15.96
CA ALA A 238 0.40 -12.22 -17.30
C ALA A 238 -0.43 -11.53 -18.40
N LEU A 239 -1.70 -11.19 -18.12
CA LEU A 239 -2.55 -10.44 -19.06
C LEU A 239 -2.07 -9.00 -19.26
N LEU A 240 -1.64 -8.34 -18.19
CA LEU A 240 -1.10 -6.97 -18.23
C LEU A 240 0.26 -6.89 -18.94
N ALA A 241 1.07 -7.95 -18.83
CA ALA A 241 2.39 -8.01 -19.47
C ALA A 241 2.32 -8.18 -21.00
N ARG A 242 1.24 -8.74 -21.56
CA ARG A 242 1.09 -8.98 -23.01
C ARG A 242 1.33 -7.72 -23.85
N ASP A 243 0.83 -6.57 -23.39
CA ASP A 243 0.92 -5.30 -24.12
C ASP A 243 2.26 -4.57 -23.94
N ILE A 244 3.06 -4.90 -22.93
CA ILE A 244 4.41 -4.32 -22.77
C ILE A 244 5.30 -4.72 -23.95
N THR A 245 5.08 -5.92 -24.49
CA THR A 245 5.82 -6.48 -25.64
C THR A 245 5.60 -5.70 -26.94
N LEU A 246 4.52 -4.92 -27.08
CA LEU A 246 4.16 -4.22 -28.32
C LEU A 246 4.58 -2.74 -28.35
N CYS A 247 4.95 -2.15 -27.21
CA CYS A 247 5.37 -0.74 -27.12
C CYS A 247 6.88 -0.51 -27.22
N VAL A 248 7.70 -1.55 -27.43
CA VAL A 248 9.11 -1.39 -27.80
C VAL A 248 9.23 -1.15 -29.31
N TYR A 249 8.56 -0.11 -29.82
CA TYR A 249 8.92 0.45 -31.11
C TYR A 249 10.13 1.35 -30.88
N VAL A 250 11.33 0.79 -31.04
CA VAL A 250 12.54 1.58 -31.22
C VAL A 250 12.37 2.28 -32.58
N PRO A 251 12.17 3.60 -32.65
CA PRO A 251 12.16 4.26 -33.94
C PRO A 251 13.49 3.95 -34.65
N PRO A 252 13.47 3.64 -35.96
CA PRO A 252 14.71 3.42 -36.68
C PRO A 252 15.62 4.62 -36.46
N TRP A 253 16.82 4.35 -35.97
CA TRP A 253 17.87 5.33 -35.82
C TRP A 253 18.16 5.88 -37.23
N ASN A 254 17.51 6.98 -37.59
CA ASN A 254 17.90 7.75 -38.76
C ASN A 254 19.24 8.39 -38.40
N GLY A 255 20.31 7.64 -38.69
CA GLY A 255 21.65 8.17 -38.66
C GLY A 255 21.70 9.38 -39.57
N SER A 256 21.67 10.57 -38.97
CA SER A 256 22.04 11.79 -39.63
C SER A 256 23.51 11.62 -40.04
N ARG A 257 23.73 11.24 -41.30
CA ARG A 257 24.97 11.54 -41.99
C ARG A 257 25.12 13.05 -41.95
N ASN A 258 25.96 13.53 -41.05
CA ASN A 258 26.68 14.76 -41.30
C ASN A 258 27.75 14.40 -42.34
N ASP A 259 27.37 14.49 -43.60
CA ASP A 259 28.32 14.80 -44.65
C ASP A 259 28.30 16.33 -44.81
N ASP A 260 29.49 16.92 -44.64
CA ASP A 260 29.94 18.31 -44.84
C ASP A 260 29.64 19.39 -43.77
#